data_AF-A0A4Y7U976-F1
#
_entry.id   AF-A0A4Y7U976-F1
#
_cell.length_a   1.000
_cell.length_b   1.000
_cell.length_c   1.000
_cell.angle_alpha   90.00
_cell.angle_beta   90.00
_cell.angle_gamma   90.00
#
_symmetry.space_group_name_H-M   'P 1'
#
loop_
_entity.id
_entity.type
_entity.pdbx_description
1 polymer ?
#
loop_
_entity_poly.entity_id
_entity_poly.type
_entity_poly.pdbx_seq_one_letter_code
_entity_poly.pdbx_strand_id
1 'polypeptide(L)'
;MLLRFKEQIIEDFLIPSFTLNEGEIVIIEIPNGVEFQKISLRLIEIITELCSEIKYAEHFKENSFLNKLFPVTIGGYLKGCNENSIYKNKIYEIEWIKPKIKVNSIAGRYRRLLSLYKTLTFTKNIIIDLVGVDPFGGVEIFKILKQNRTENGSVILFDSCNEFEKDCTNFIRAKYMGTDEKYKDYNETMADK
;
A
#
# COMPACT_ATOMS: atom_id res chain seq x y z
N MET A 1 1.76 -20.72 -3.91
CA MET A 1 2.03 -20.03 -2.64
C MET A 1 3.21 -19.10 -2.85
N LEU A 2 2.99 -17.79 -2.71
CA LEU A 2 3.99 -16.73 -2.93
C LEU A 2 4.71 -16.33 -1.64
N LEU A 3 3.96 -16.22 -0.54
CA LEU A 3 4.49 -15.81 0.76
C LEU A 3 3.87 -16.66 1.86
N ARG A 4 4.68 -17.01 2.86
CA ARG A 4 4.23 -17.52 4.14
C ARG A 4 4.80 -16.64 5.25
N PHE A 5 3.95 -15.81 5.85
CA PHE A 5 4.30 -14.96 6.97
C PHE A 5 4.03 -15.70 8.28
N LYS A 6 5.06 -15.84 9.12
CA LYS A 6 4.91 -16.44 10.45
C LYS A 6 4.43 -15.37 11.43
N GLU A 7 3.61 -15.80 12.38
CA GLU A 7 3.18 -14.94 13.48
C GLU A 7 4.41 -14.38 14.20
N GLN A 8 4.38 -13.07 14.48
CA GLN A 8 5.45 -12.38 15.19
C GLN A 8 4.97 -11.03 15.74
N ILE A 9 5.70 -10.50 16.73
CA ILE A 9 5.44 -9.20 17.32
C ILE A 9 6.23 -8.12 16.57
N ILE A 10 5.56 -7.02 16.23
CA ILE A 10 6.13 -5.83 15.58
C ILE A 10 5.61 -4.61 16.33
N GLU A 11 6.51 -3.82 16.93
CA GLU A 11 6.17 -2.59 17.68
C GLU A 11 5.07 -2.81 18.73
N ASP A 12 5.19 -3.89 19.52
CA ASP A 12 4.19 -4.33 20.52
C ASP A 12 2.85 -4.88 19.96
N PHE A 13 2.75 -5.05 18.64
CA PHE A 13 1.59 -5.67 18.01
C PHE A 13 1.91 -7.07 17.49
N LEU A 14 1.16 -8.07 17.94
CA LEU A 14 1.17 -9.40 17.35
C LEU A 14 0.48 -9.33 15.99
N ILE A 15 1.21 -9.68 14.93
CA ILE A 15 0.66 -9.89 13.60
C ILE A 15 0.46 -11.40 13.41
N PRO A 16 -0.79 -11.90 13.33
CA PRO A 16 -1.07 -13.31 13.11
C PRO A 16 -0.41 -13.87 11.85
N SER A 17 -0.14 -15.17 11.83
CA SER A 17 0.41 -15.83 10.63
C SER A 17 -0.58 -15.80 9.47
N PHE A 18 -0.08 -15.63 8.25
CA PHE A 18 -0.89 -15.72 7.05
C PHE A 18 -0.07 -16.23 5.86
N THR A 19 -0.76 -16.62 4.80
CA THR A 19 -0.17 -16.92 3.49
C THR A 19 -0.72 -15.98 2.45
N LEU A 20 0.06 -15.74 1.39
CA LEU A 20 -0.39 -15.08 0.18
C LEU A 20 -0.16 -16.02 -1.01
N ASN A 21 -1.20 -16.28 -1.78
CA ASN A 21 -1.16 -16.95 -3.07
C ASN A 21 -1.46 -15.96 -4.20
N GLU A 22 -1.19 -16.40 -5.43
CA GLU A 22 -1.61 -15.68 -6.63
C GLU A 22 -3.13 -15.46 -6.64
N GLY A 23 -3.56 -14.26 -7.02
CA GLY A 23 -4.99 -13.93 -7.06
C GLY A 23 -5.63 -13.71 -5.69
N GLU A 24 -4.84 -13.46 -4.64
CA GLU A 24 -5.34 -13.13 -3.30
C GLU A 24 -5.12 -11.66 -2.93
N ILE A 25 -6.02 -11.15 -2.10
CA ILE A 25 -5.86 -9.88 -1.41
C ILE A 25 -5.85 -10.18 0.08
N VAL A 26 -4.73 -9.91 0.75
CA VAL A 26 -4.61 -9.93 2.20
C VAL A 26 -4.67 -8.50 2.69
N ILE A 27 -5.56 -8.21 3.65
CA ILE A 27 -5.58 -6.92 4.34
C ILE A 27 -5.00 -7.14 5.73
N ILE A 28 -4.07 -6.28 6.14
CA ILE A 28 -3.56 -6.24 7.52
C ILE A 28 -4.05 -4.93 8.14
N GLU A 29 -5.04 -5.04 9.03
CA GLU A 29 -5.51 -3.93 9.84
C GLU A 29 -4.51 -3.66 10.98
N ILE A 30 -3.88 -2.50 10.93
CA ILE A 30 -2.88 -2.02 11.90
C ILE A 30 -3.38 -0.72 12.55
N PRO A 31 -2.96 -0.38 13.78
CA PRO A 31 -3.37 0.86 14.43
C PRO A 31 -3.04 2.09 13.59
N ASN A 32 -3.92 3.09 13.63
CA ASN A 32 -3.70 4.38 12.98
C ASN A 32 -2.63 5.22 13.72
N GLY A 33 -2.27 6.38 13.14
CA GLY A 33 -1.34 7.34 13.73
C GLY A 33 0.12 6.94 13.54
N VAL A 34 0.96 7.25 14.53
CA VAL A 34 2.41 7.05 14.43
C VAL A 34 2.78 5.56 14.30
N GLU A 35 2.04 4.67 14.96
CA GLU A 35 2.35 3.23 14.91
C GLU A 35 2.03 2.62 13.55
N PHE A 36 1.08 3.19 12.80
CA PHE A 36 0.82 2.77 11.42
C PHE A 36 2.12 2.80 10.61
N GLN A 37 2.86 3.90 10.68
CA GLN A 37 4.09 4.07 9.93
C GLN A 37 5.18 3.09 10.39
N LYS A 38 5.37 2.92 11.70
CA LYS A 38 6.42 2.02 12.21
C LYS A 38 6.15 0.57 11.83
N ILE A 39 4.93 0.10 12.09
CA ILE A 39 4.52 -1.28 11.81
C ILE A 39 4.55 -1.54 10.30
N SER A 40 4.00 -0.64 9.48
CA SER A 40 4.00 -0.81 8.01
C SER A 40 5.40 -0.88 7.42
N LEU A 41 6.32 0.00 7.85
CA LEU A 41 7.71 -0.03 7.37
C LEU A 41 8.40 -1.34 7.72
N ARG A 42 8.23 -1.83 8.96
CA ARG A 42 8.82 -3.09 9.38
C ARG A 42 8.21 -4.29 8.67
N LEU A 43 6.89 -4.29 8.44
CA LEU A 43 6.22 -5.31 7.64
C LEU A 43 6.71 -5.31 6.19
N ILE A 44 6.88 -4.15 5.55
CA ILE A 44 7.42 -4.05 4.19
C ILE A 44 8.82 -4.67 4.11
N GLU A 45 9.69 -4.35 5.06
CA GLU A 45 11.05 -4.90 5.12
C GLU A 45 11.00 -6.43 5.23
N ILE A 46 10.27 -6.97 6.21
CA ILE A 46 10.15 -8.43 6.42
C ILE A 46 9.54 -9.12 5.19
N ILE A 47 8.46 -8.57 4.63
CA ILE A 47 7.77 -9.20 3.49
C ILE A 47 8.65 -9.21 2.24
N THR A 48 9.36 -8.12 1.97
CA THR A 48 10.23 -8.02 0.78
C THR A 48 11.52 -8.83 0.92
N GLU A 49 12.02 -9.03 2.14
CA GLU A 49 13.09 -10.01 2.43
C GLU A 49 12.61 -11.46 2.21
N LEU A 50 11.39 -11.79 2.62
CA LEU A 50 10.82 -13.12 2.45
C LEU A 50 10.43 -13.42 0.99
N CYS A 51 10.05 -12.41 0.22
CA CYS A 51 9.63 -12.55 -1.18
C CYS A 51 9.99 -11.29 -2.00
N SER A 52 11.11 -11.34 -2.71
CA SER A 52 11.64 -10.22 -3.49
C SER A 52 10.80 -9.86 -4.74
N GLU A 53 9.86 -10.72 -5.14
CA GLU A 53 8.92 -10.46 -6.24
C GLU A 53 7.79 -9.50 -5.84
N ILE A 54 7.50 -9.42 -4.54
CA ILE A 54 6.52 -8.49 -3.98
C ILE A 54 7.18 -7.11 -3.89
N LYS A 55 6.51 -6.08 -4.43
CA LYS A 55 7.02 -4.70 -4.34
C LYS A 55 6.04 -3.77 -3.63
N TYR A 56 6.57 -2.94 -2.74
CA TYR A 56 5.79 -1.89 -2.13
C TYR A 56 5.56 -0.72 -3.10
N ALA A 57 4.32 -0.27 -3.23
CA ALA A 57 3.98 0.99 -3.87
C ALA A 57 4.46 2.14 -2.97
N GLU A 58 5.71 2.57 -3.13
CA GLU A 58 6.30 3.57 -2.26
C GLU A 58 5.61 4.93 -2.36
N HIS A 59 5.47 5.61 -1.22
CA HIS A 59 5.12 7.03 -1.21
C HIS A 59 6.19 7.83 -1.94
N PHE A 60 5.76 8.74 -2.81
CA PHE A 60 6.69 9.68 -3.44
C PHE A 60 7.36 10.56 -2.37
N LYS A 61 8.69 10.53 -2.33
CA LYS A 61 9.52 11.38 -1.48
C LYS A 61 10.49 12.19 -2.35
N GLU A 62 10.57 13.50 -2.11
CA GLU A 62 11.61 14.32 -2.74
C GLU A 62 12.90 14.23 -1.93
N ASN A 63 13.89 13.49 -2.45
CA ASN A 63 15.12 13.19 -1.72
C ASN A 63 16.34 14.02 -2.15
N SER A 64 16.19 15.30 -2.53
CA SER A 64 17.36 16.11 -2.91
C SER A 64 17.12 17.62 -2.90
N PHE A 65 18.17 18.39 -2.58
CA PHE A 65 18.25 19.82 -2.85
C PHE A 65 18.04 20.14 -4.34
N LEU A 66 18.50 19.27 -5.24
CA LEU A 66 18.27 19.40 -6.68
C LEU A 66 16.79 19.31 -7.06
N ASN A 67 15.98 18.54 -6.32
CA ASN A 67 14.53 18.44 -6.58
C ASN A 67 13.79 19.73 -6.19
N LYS A 68 14.33 20.56 -5.29
CA LYS A 68 13.77 21.89 -5.01
C LYS A 68 13.94 22.85 -6.18
N LEU A 69 15.07 22.77 -6.90
CA LEU A 69 15.33 23.56 -8.11
C LEU A 69 14.65 22.96 -9.36
N PHE A 70 14.57 21.63 -9.43
CA PHE A 70 13.98 20.89 -10.53
C PHE A 70 12.96 19.87 -10.00
N PRO A 71 11.72 20.30 -9.71
CA PRO A 71 10.69 19.41 -9.18
C PRO A 71 10.44 18.22 -10.10
N VAL A 72 10.29 17.04 -9.51
CA VAL A 72 9.99 15.83 -10.27
C VAL A 72 8.61 15.97 -10.90
N THR A 73 8.54 15.84 -12.22
CA THR A 73 7.29 15.83 -12.98
C THR A 73 6.73 14.42 -13.04
N ILE A 74 5.42 14.27 -13.33
CA ILE A 74 4.77 12.96 -13.48
C ILE A 74 5.47 12.13 -14.57
N GLY A 75 5.77 12.73 -15.72
CA GLY A 75 6.52 12.06 -16.78
C GLY A 75 7.94 11.70 -16.35
N GLY A 76 8.60 12.55 -15.55
CA GLY A 76 9.89 12.26 -14.94
C GLY A 76 9.83 11.09 -13.95
N TYR A 77 8.79 11.04 -13.12
CA TYR A 77 8.58 9.96 -12.16
C TYR A 77 8.30 8.62 -12.84
N LEU A 78 7.60 8.62 -13.96
CA LEU A 78 7.29 7.43 -14.76
C LEU A 78 8.43 7.01 -15.71
N LYS A 79 9.57 7.72 -15.73
CA LYS A 79 10.74 7.24 -16.47
C LYS A 79 11.21 5.88 -15.95
N GLY A 80 11.60 5.01 -16.87
CA GLY A 80 12.07 3.66 -16.55
C GLY A 80 10.97 2.65 -16.21
N CYS A 81 9.69 3.03 -16.32
CA CYS A 81 8.59 2.06 -16.28
C CYS A 81 8.67 1.09 -17.46
N ASN A 82 8.06 -0.08 -17.32
CA ASN A 82 7.89 -1.00 -18.44
C ASN A 82 7.01 -0.37 -19.52
N GLU A 83 7.60 -0.13 -20.70
CA GLU A 83 6.96 0.50 -21.86
C GLU A 83 5.73 -0.27 -22.37
N ASN A 84 5.72 -1.60 -22.18
CA ASN A 84 4.63 -2.46 -22.65
C ASN A 84 3.51 -2.62 -21.62
N SER A 85 3.63 -2.03 -20.43
CA SER A 85 2.59 -2.13 -19.41
C SER A 85 1.45 -1.15 -19.68
N ILE A 86 0.21 -1.66 -19.64
CA ILE A 86 -1.00 -0.83 -19.71
C ILE A 86 -1.06 0.22 -18.59
N TYR A 87 -0.36 -0.01 -17.47
CA TYR A 87 -0.36 0.90 -16.34
C TYR A 87 0.53 2.13 -16.53
N LYS A 88 1.49 2.08 -17.47
CA LYS A 88 2.45 3.17 -17.69
C LYS A 88 1.74 4.51 -17.93
N ASN A 89 0.70 4.50 -18.76
CA ASN A 89 -0.02 5.72 -19.15
C ASN A 89 -1.36 5.88 -18.44
N LYS A 90 -1.72 4.97 -17.52
CA LYS A 90 -3.04 4.92 -16.87
C LYS A 90 -3.38 6.20 -16.13
N ILE A 91 -2.38 6.84 -15.51
CA ILE A 91 -2.59 8.11 -14.80
C ILE A 91 -3.04 9.25 -15.71
N TYR A 92 -2.75 9.18 -17.02
CA TYR A 92 -3.14 10.20 -18.01
C TYR A 92 -4.58 10.05 -18.51
N GLU A 93 -5.30 9.00 -18.11
CA GLU A 93 -6.75 8.90 -18.33
C GLU A 93 -7.53 9.93 -17.51
N ILE A 94 -6.90 10.50 -16.47
CA ILE A 94 -7.44 11.62 -15.70
C ILE A 94 -7.18 12.91 -16.50
N GLU A 95 -8.25 13.52 -17.02
CA GLU A 95 -8.24 14.60 -18.03
C GLU A 95 -7.20 15.71 -17.79
N TRP A 96 -7.07 16.18 -16.55
CA TRP A 96 -6.19 17.31 -16.23
C TRP A 96 -4.74 16.89 -15.96
N ILE A 97 -4.45 15.59 -15.79
CA ILE A 97 -3.10 15.09 -15.51
C ILE A 97 -2.26 15.07 -16.79
N LYS A 98 -1.12 15.77 -16.77
CA LYS A 98 -0.19 15.86 -17.91
C LYS A 98 1.24 15.53 -17.49
N PRO A 99 2.09 15.02 -18.39
CA PRO A 99 3.47 14.64 -18.06
C PRO A 99 4.31 15.73 -17.40
N LYS A 100 4.04 17.00 -17.72
CA LYS A 100 4.78 18.17 -17.21
C LYS A 100 4.34 18.63 -15.80
N ILE A 101 3.24 18.09 -15.26
CA ILE A 101 2.77 18.44 -13.92
C ILE A 101 3.75 17.92 -12.87
N LYS A 102 3.98 18.70 -11.81
CA LYS A 102 4.87 18.31 -10.69
C LYS A 102 4.16 17.28 -9.81
N VAL A 103 4.85 16.24 -9.37
CA VAL A 103 4.24 15.20 -8.52
C VAL A 103 3.75 15.79 -7.19
N ASN A 104 4.49 16.73 -6.61
CA ASN A 104 4.08 17.38 -5.37
C ASN A 104 2.93 18.40 -5.50
N SER A 105 2.52 18.77 -6.72
CA SER A 105 1.37 19.67 -6.92
C SER A 105 0.04 18.95 -7.05
N ILE A 106 0.03 17.62 -7.10
CA ILE A 106 -1.20 16.82 -7.23
C ILE A 106 -1.68 16.31 -5.86
N ALA A 107 -3.00 16.20 -5.69
CA ALA A 107 -3.60 15.77 -4.42
C ALA A 107 -3.16 14.35 -4.01
N GLY A 108 -3.26 14.05 -2.71
CA GLY A 108 -2.76 12.81 -2.12
C GLY A 108 -3.24 11.54 -2.84
N ARG A 109 -4.54 11.44 -3.14
CA ARG A 109 -5.11 10.32 -3.91
C ARG A 109 -4.41 10.08 -5.25
N TYR A 110 -4.11 11.15 -5.98
CA TYR A 110 -3.49 11.04 -7.30
C TYR A 110 -2.00 10.70 -7.20
N ARG A 111 -1.31 11.17 -6.15
CA ARG A 111 0.05 10.71 -5.84
C ARG A 111 0.08 9.23 -5.54
N ARG A 112 -0.91 8.72 -4.79
CA ARG A 112 -1.02 7.30 -4.47
C ARG A 112 -1.32 6.45 -5.71
N LEU A 113 -2.26 6.87 -6.54
CA LEU A 113 -2.54 6.23 -7.84
C LEU A 113 -1.29 6.22 -8.73
N LEU A 114 -0.53 7.32 -8.77
CA LEU A 114 0.71 7.41 -9.54
C LEU A 114 1.75 6.38 -9.06
N SER A 115 1.97 6.26 -7.74
CA SER A 115 2.84 5.24 -7.16
C SER A 115 2.37 3.83 -7.48
N LEU A 116 1.06 3.55 -7.31
CA LEU A 116 0.46 2.24 -7.61
C LEU A 116 0.64 1.87 -9.08
N TYR A 117 0.27 2.74 -10.02
CA TYR A 117 0.41 2.47 -11.45
C TYR A 117 1.86 2.27 -11.86
N LYS A 118 2.79 3.06 -11.32
CA LYS A 118 4.22 2.85 -11.54
C LYS A 118 4.66 1.45 -11.09
N THR A 119 4.30 1.05 -9.88
CA THR A 119 4.66 -0.29 -9.35
C THR A 119 4.07 -1.41 -10.19
N LEU A 120 2.81 -1.27 -10.61
CA LEU A 120 2.12 -2.22 -11.49
C LEU A 120 2.74 -2.35 -12.90
N THR A 121 3.63 -1.44 -13.30
CA THR A 121 4.43 -1.64 -14.52
C THR A 121 5.50 -2.72 -14.36
N PHE A 122 5.92 -3.03 -13.14
CA PHE A 122 7.02 -3.94 -12.85
C PHE A 122 6.58 -5.28 -12.28
N THR A 123 5.50 -5.31 -11.50
CA THR A 123 5.00 -6.52 -10.84
C THR A 123 3.50 -6.40 -10.58
N LYS A 124 2.81 -7.54 -10.54
CA LYS A 124 1.43 -7.63 -10.07
C LYS A 124 1.33 -8.03 -8.60
N ASN A 125 2.45 -8.39 -7.97
CA ASN A 125 2.54 -8.78 -6.57
C ASN A 125 2.96 -7.55 -5.76
N ILE A 126 2.03 -6.93 -5.03
CA ILE A 126 2.24 -5.59 -4.45
C ILE A 126 1.89 -5.50 -2.97
N ILE A 127 2.57 -4.59 -2.29
CA ILE A 127 2.18 -4.06 -0.98
C ILE A 127 1.73 -2.61 -1.18
N ILE A 128 0.68 -2.19 -0.51
CA ILE A 128 0.18 -0.81 -0.56
C ILE A 128 -0.51 -0.43 0.75
N ASP A 129 -0.38 0.82 1.18
CA ASP A 129 -1.28 1.47 2.16
C ASP A 129 -2.13 2.59 1.51
N LEU A 130 -3.14 3.07 2.24
CA LEU A 130 -4.02 4.17 1.84
C LEU A 130 -3.71 5.50 2.54
N VAL A 131 -2.52 5.67 3.13
CA VAL A 131 -2.17 6.90 3.85
C VAL A 131 -2.19 8.09 2.88
N GLY A 132 -2.84 9.19 3.30
CA GLY A 132 -2.95 10.40 2.49
C GLY A 132 -3.98 10.31 1.36
N VAL A 133 -4.87 9.30 1.39
CA VAL A 133 -5.98 9.13 0.46
C VAL A 133 -7.30 9.41 1.18
N ASP A 134 -8.20 10.14 0.52
CA ASP A 134 -9.57 10.35 1.03
C ASP A 134 -10.44 9.09 0.83
N PRO A 135 -11.59 8.95 1.51
CA PRO A 135 -12.43 7.75 1.41
C PRO A 135 -12.83 7.37 -0.02
N PHE A 136 -13.14 8.34 -0.89
CA PHE A 136 -13.46 8.04 -2.29
C PHE A 136 -12.24 7.51 -3.05
N GLY A 137 -11.08 8.11 -2.83
CA GLY A 137 -9.81 7.62 -3.38
C GLY A 137 -9.46 6.21 -2.87
N GLY A 138 -9.76 5.88 -1.61
CA GLY A 138 -9.55 4.55 -1.05
C GLY A 138 -10.37 3.48 -1.78
N VAL A 139 -11.65 3.75 -2.01
CA VAL A 139 -12.54 2.89 -2.80
C VAL A 139 -12.06 2.74 -4.25
N GLU A 140 -11.58 3.83 -4.87
CA GLU A 140 -11.03 3.79 -6.23
C GLU A 140 -9.78 2.91 -6.32
N ILE A 141 -8.83 3.09 -5.39
CA ILE A 141 -7.62 2.27 -5.30
C ILE A 141 -8.01 0.80 -5.10
N PHE A 142 -8.92 0.52 -4.17
CA PHE A 142 -9.33 -0.85 -3.89
C PHE A 142 -9.98 -1.55 -5.10
N LYS A 143 -10.72 -0.82 -5.95
CA LYS A 143 -11.20 -1.35 -7.24
C LYS A 143 -10.06 -1.79 -8.16
N ILE A 144 -8.98 -1.00 -8.22
CA ILE A 144 -7.78 -1.36 -9.00
C ILE A 144 -7.11 -2.60 -8.41
N LEU A 145 -7.04 -2.72 -7.07
CA LEU A 145 -6.50 -3.91 -6.40
C LEU A 145 -7.32 -5.17 -6.71
N LYS A 146 -8.66 -5.05 -6.73
CA LYS A 146 -9.56 -6.12 -7.18
C LYS A 146 -9.35 -6.50 -8.64
N GLN A 147 -9.11 -5.54 -9.53
CA GLN A 147 -8.77 -5.83 -10.93
C GLN A 147 -7.42 -6.54 -11.03
N ASN A 148 -6.38 -6.05 -10.36
CA ASN A 148 -5.05 -6.68 -10.34
C ASN A 148 -5.14 -8.15 -9.89
N ARG A 149 -5.95 -8.43 -8.86
CA ARG A 149 -6.27 -9.78 -8.40
C ARG A 149 -6.82 -10.68 -9.51
N THR A 150 -7.78 -10.19 -10.31
CA THR A 150 -8.38 -10.98 -11.42
C THR A 150 -7.40 -11.30 -12.54
N GLU A 151 -6.26 -10.60 -12.62
CA GLU A 151 -5.21 -10.85 -13.59
C GLU A 151 -4.03 -11.64 -13.00
N ASN A 152 -4.30 -12.48 -12.00
CA ASN A 152 -3.36 -13.29 -11.21
C ASN A 152 -2.32 -12.46 -10.41
N GLY A 153 -2.62 -11.19 -10.13
CA GLY A 153 -1.85 -10.39 -9.19
C GLY A 153 -2.20 -10.70 -7.74
N SER A 154 -1.29 -10.35 -6.83
CA SER A 154 -1.46 -10.59 -5.39
C SER A 154 -1.23 -9.32 -4.62
N VAL A 155 -2.00 -9.09 -3.56
CA VAL A 155 -2.01 -7.81 -2.85
C VAL A 155 -1.89 -8.03 -1.36
N ILE A 156 -1.02 -7.25 -0.73
CA ILE A 156 -1.06 -6.98 0.70
C ILE A 156 -1.42 -5.51 0.89
N LEU A 157 -2.57 -5.25 1.48
CA LEU A 157 -3.05 -3.90 1.80
C LEU A 157 -2.90 -3.66 3.30
N PHE A 158 -2.19 -2.60 3.69
CA PHE A 158 -2.21 -2.11 5.06
C PHE A 158 -3.28 -1.04 5.21
N ASP A 159 -4.14 -1.23 6.19
CA ASP A 159 -5.23 -0.31 6.48
C ASP A 159 -5.42 -0.16 8.00
N SER A 160 -6.14 0.88 8.42
CA SER A 160 -6.56 1.06 9.82
C SER A 160 -8.07 0.94 10.03
N CYS A 161 -8.76 0.64 8.93
CA CYS A 161 -10.21 0.55 8.83
C CYS A 161 -10.60 -0.83 8.24
N ASN A 162 -11.87 -1.22 8.38
CA ASN A 162 -12.39 -2.55 8.02
C ASN A 162 -13.40 -2.54 6.86
N GLU A 163 -13.53 -1.44 6.13
CA GLU A 163 -14.53 -1.29 5.06
C GLU A 163 -14.39 -2.33 3.93
N PHE A 164 -13.20 -2.93 3.78
CA PHE A 164 -12.89 -3.91 2.75
C PHE A 164 -12.78 -5.35 3.27
N GLU A 165 -13.11 -5.60 4.54
CA GLU A 165 -13.00 -6.92 5.19
C GLU A 165 -13.76 -8.01 4.43
N LYS A 166 -14.97 -7.70 3.94
CA LYS A 166 -15.81 -8.65 3.20
C LYS A 166 -15.37 -8.89 1.75
N ASP A 167 -14.46 -8.06 1.24
CA ASP A 167 -14.02 -8.06 -0.15
C ASP A 167 -12.58 -8.60 -0.35
N CYS A 168 -11.89 -8.99 0.73
CA CYS A 168 -10.55 -9.56 0.66
C CYS A 168 -10.58 -11.10 0.77
N THR A 169 -9.43 -11.75 0.51
CA THR A 169 -9.27 -13.18 0.71
C THR A 169 -9.02 -13.51 2.18
N ASN A 170 -8.21 -12.68 2.84
CA ASN A 170 -7.89 -12.84 4.25
C ASN A 170 -7.78 -11.46 4.91
N PHE A 171 -8.40 -11.32 6.07
CA PHE A 171 -8.36 -10.09 6.87
C PHE A 171 -7.64 -10.39 8.17
N ILE A 172 -6.47 -9.76 8.35
CA ILE A 172 -5.59 -9.97 9.48
C ILE A 172 -5.66 -8.75 10.37
N ARG A 173 -6.10 -8.93 11.62
CA ARG A 173 -6.12 -7.86 12.61
C ARG A 173 -4.92 -7.98 13.54
N ALA A 174 -4.12 -6.92 13.60
CA ALA A 174 -3.06 -6.81 14.60
C ALA A 174 -3.66 -6.88 16.01
N LYS A 175 -2.94 -7.45 16.97
CA LYS A 175 -3.35 -7.49 18.38
C LYS A 175 -2.33 -6.78 19.24
N TYR A 176 -2.78 -5.89 20.10
CA TYR A 176 -1.88 -5.22 21.03
C TYR A 176 -1.42 -6.16 22.13
N MET A 177 -0.11 -6.22 22.37
CA MET A 177 0.55 -7.07 23.37
C MET A 177 1.43 -6.28 24.35
N GLY A 178 1.52 -4.95 24.19
CA GLY A 178 2.37 -4.10 25.02
C GLY A 178 1.68 -3.61 26.30
N THR A 179 2.33 -2.65 26.96
CA THR A 179 1.89 -2.07 28.25
C THR A 179 1.58 -0.57 28.20
N ASP A 180 1.61 0.03 27.02
CA ASP A 180 1.24 1.43 26.79
C ASP A 180 -0.27 1.61 26.95
N GLU A 181 -0.63 2.42 27.95
CA GLU A 181 -2.01 2.76 28.30
C GLU A 181 -2.81 3.30 27.11
N LYS A 182 -2.16 3.90 26.10
CA LYS A 182 -2.85 4.42 24.91
C LYS A 182 -3.57 3.34 24.09
N TYR A 183 -3.18 2.07 24.25
CA TYR A 183 -3.71 0.93 23.51
C TYR A 183 -4.37 -0.13 24.41
N LYS A 184 -4.61 0.15 25.68
CA LYS A 184 -5.17 -0.83 26.62
C LYS A 184 -6.51 -1.44 26.15
N ASP A 185 -7.36 -0.61 25.54
CA ASP A 185 -8.67 -1.01 25.04
C ASP A 185 -8.64 -1.34 23.53
N TYR A 186 -7.45 -1.39 22.91
CA TYR A 186 -7.31 -1.58 21.46
C TYR A 186 -7.93 -2.91 21.02
N ASN A 187 -7.61 -4.00 21.70
CA ASN A 187 -8.10 -5.33 21.34
C ASN A 187 -9.63 -5.45 21.46
N GLU A 188 -10.22 -4.80 22.48
CA GLU A 188 -11.68 -4.77 22.69
C GLU A 188 -12.37 -3.94 21.60
N THR A 189 -11.87 -2.71 21.37
CA THR A 189 -12.37 -1.81 20.31
C THR A 189 -12.33 -2.48 18.93
N MET A 190 -11.30 -3.28 18.70
CA MET A 190 -11.08 -4.02 17.46
C MET A 190 -11.92 -5.29 17.34
N ALA A 191 -12.47 -5.82 18.42
CA ALA A 191 -13.37 -6.98 18.39
C ALA A 191 -14.82 -6.58 18.04
N ASP A 192 -15.20 -5.33 18.35
CA ASP A 192 -16.56 -4.80 18.15
C ASP A 192 -16.80 -4.18 16.76
N LYS A 193 -15.76 -4.10 15.92
CA LYS A 193 -15.81 -3.63 14.52
C LYS A 193 -16.23 -4.72 13.54
#